data_AF-A0A2T2S6Y1-F1
#
_entry.id   AF-A0A2T2S6Y1-F1
#
_cell.length_a   1.000
_cell.length_b   1.000
_cell.length_c   1.000
_cell.angle_alpha   90.00
_cell.angle_beta   90.00
_cell.angle_gamma   90.00
#
_symmetry.space_group_name_H-M   'P 1'
#
loop_
_entity.id
_entity.type
_entity.pdbx_description
1 polymer ?
#
loop_
_entity_poly.entity_id
_entity_poly.type
_entity_poly.pdbx_seq_one_letter_code
_entity_poly.pdbx_strand_id
1 'polypeptide(L)' 'ALVEDIEQWIVEHSDQRRAVTLRVHPFVAAFLRRPVPTHPTRWFMEHLVRVHLEGDADVPPHTFRVADAQSGEPLPESP' A
#
# COMPACT_ATOMS: atom_id res chain seq x y z
N ALA A 1 1.65 -1.39 -14.13
CA ALA A 1 1.22 -2.68 -13.56
C ALA A 1 1.22 -2.56 -12.05
N LEU A 2 2.03 -3.29 -11.27
CA LEU A 2 1.85 -3.37 -9.80
C LEU A 2 1.72 -2.03 -9.04
N VAL A 3 2.61 -1.06 -9.28
CA VAL A 3 2.54 0.24 -8.57
C VAL A 3 1.29 1.02 -8.95
N GLU A 4 0.89 0.96 -10.22
CA GLU A 4 -0.34 1.59 -10.71
C GLU A 4 -1.57 0.87 -10.14
N ASP A 5 -1.54 -0.47 -10.02
CA ASP A 5 -2.61 -1.27 -9.43
C ASP A 5 -2.79 -0.94 -7.93
N ILE A 6 -1.68 -0.78 -7.20
CA ILE A 6 -1.68 -0.33 -5.80
C ILE A 6 -2.28 1.08 -5.69
N GLU A 7 -1.84 1.99 -6.55
CA GLU A 7 -2.31 3.38 -6.55
C GLU A 7 -3.79 3.47 -6.89
N GLN A 8 -4.25 2.75 -7.91
CA GLN A 8 -5.65 2.66 -8.28
C GLN A 8 -6.48 2.14 -7.10
N TRP A 9 -6.05 1.07 -6.44
CA TRP A 9 -6.74 0.55 -5.25
C TRP A 9 -6.81 1.61 -4.15
N ILE A 10 -5.71 2.33 -3.88
CA ILE A 10 -5.67 3.40 -2.86
C ILE A 10 -6.67 4.51 -3.19
N VAL A 11 -6.74 4.94 -4.45
CA VAL A 11 -7.64 6.00 -4.92
C VAL A 11 -9.11 5.55 -4.77
N GLU A 12 -9.43 4.34 -5.22
CA GLU A 12 -10.79 3.78 -5.17
C GLU A 12 -11.32 3.66 -3.73
N HIS A 13 -10.45 3.34 -2.77
CA HIS A 13 -10.82 3.14 -1.37
C HIS A 13 -10.52 4.36 -0.48
N SER A 14 -10.01 5.45 -1.05
CA SER A 14 -9.57 6.63 -0.31
C SER A 14 -10.69 7.24 0.54
N ASP A 15 -11.91 7.32 0.01
CA ASP A 15 -13.07 7.90 0.69
C ASP A 15 -13.48 7.15 1.96
N GLN A 16 -13.24 5.84 1.98
CA GLN A 16 -13.59 4.96 3.10
C GLN A 16 -12.43 4.77 4.08
N ARG A 17 -11.18 4.85 3.57
CA ARG A 17 -9.97 4.51 4.33
C ARG A 17 -8.94 5.63 4.20
N ARG A 18 -8.74 6.38 5.28
CA ARG A 18 -7.67 7.39 5.36
C ARG A 18 -6.32 6.83 5.83
N ALA A 19 -6.27 5.59 6.29
CA ALA A 19 -5.04 4.91 6.67
C ALA A 19 -5.13 3.41 6.39
N VAL A 20 -4.09 2.85 5.76
CA VAL A 20 -4.01 1.42 5.41
C VAL A 20 -2.58 0.90 5.57
N THR A 21 -2.46 -0.40 5.83
CA THR A 21 -1.17 -1.11 5.84
C THR A 21 -1.04 -1.90 4.56
N LEU A 22 -0.06 -1.54 3.73
CA LEU A 22 0.26 -2.21 2.48
C LEU A 22 1.35 -3.25 2.72
N ARG A 23 0.97 -4.52 2.69
CA ARG A 23 1.87 -5.67 2.76
C ARG A 23 2.32 -6.05 1.37
N VAL A 24 3.61 -5.95 1.13
CA VAL A 24 4.25 -6.30 -0.14
C VAL A 24 5.52 -7.09 0.13
N HIS A 25 6.02 -7.79 -0.88
CA HIS A 25 7.32 -8.44 -0.77
C HIS A 25 8.40 -7.42 -0.35
N PRO A 26 9.38 -7.79 0.52
CA PRO A 26 10.40 -6.86 1.00
C PRO A 26 11.18 -6.13 -0.11
N PHE A 27 11.39 -6.80 -1.25
CA PHE A 27 11.97 -6.18 -2.45
C PHE A 27 11.14 -4.99 -2.97
N VAL A 28 9.82 -5.17 -3.05
CA VAL A 28 8.88 -4.12 -3.49
C VAL A 28 8.79 -3.02 -2.44
N ALA A 29 8.74 -3.36 -1.15
CA ALA A 29 8.77 -2.36 -0.06
C ALA A 29 10.01 -1.46 -0.15
N ALA A 30 11.19 -2.04 -0.42
CA ALA A 30 12.41 -1.29 -0.61
C ALA A 30 12.36 -0.40 -1.87
N PHE A 31 11.82 -0.92 -2.98
CA PHE A 31 11.61 -0.16 -4.21
C PHE A 31 10.71 1.07 -3.98
N LEU A 32 9.58 0.89 -3.30
CA LEU A 32 8.61 1.97 -3.03
C LEU A 32 9.16 3.08 -2.11
N ARG A 33 10.14 2.74 -1.26
CA ARG A 33 10.82 3.69 -0.35
C ARG A 33 12.01 4.40 -0.99
N ARG A 34 12.48 3.97 -2.17
CA ARG A 34 13.69 4.51 -2.82
C ARG A 34 13.56 5.94 -3.37
N PRO A 35 12.46 6.34 -4.06
CA PRO A 35 12.38 7.68 -4.62
C PRO A 35 12.16 8.76 -3.54
N VAL A 36 12.49 10.02 -3.86
CA VAL A 36 12.23 11.18 -3.01
C VAL A 36 11.32 12.17 -3.76
N PRO A 37 10.11 12.48 -3.26
CA PRO A 37 9.44 11.84 -2.13
C PRO A 37 9.08 10.37 -2.42
N THR A 38 8.95 9.56 -1.36
CA THR A 38 8.61 8.13 -1.47
C THR A 38 7.20 7.92 -2.04
N HIS A 39 6.90 6.73 -2.57
CA HIS A 39 5.54 6.44 -3.07
C HIS A 39 4.45 6.65 -2.00
N PRO A 40 4.58 6.13 -0.76
CA PRO A 40 3.62 6.41 0.31
C PRO A 40 3.46 7.90 0.62
N THR A 41 4.55 8.66 0.54
CA THR A 41 4.51 10.11 0.74
C THR A 41 3.71 10.80 -0.37
N ARG A 42 3.89 10.40 -1.63
CA ARG A 42 3.12 10.93 -2.77
C ARG A 42 1.64 10.63 -2.62
N TRP A 43 1.28 9.37 -2.34
CA TRP A 43 -0.12 8.99 -2.15
C TRP A 43 -0.79 9.75 -1.00
N PHE A 44 -0.06 10.02 0.09
CA PHE A 44 -0.58 10.86 1.16
C PHE A 44 -0.81 12.32 0.72
N MET A 45 0.14 12.90 -0.03
CA MET A 45 0.02 14.27 -0.52
C MET A 45 -1.11 14.43 -1.55
N GLU A 46 -1.32 13.41 -2.40
CA GLU A 46 -2.27 13.47 -3.52
C GLU A 46 -3.67 12.98 -3.15
N HIS A 47 -3.78 11.98 -2.27
CA HIS A 47 -5.06 11.32 -1.96
C HIS A 47 -5.44 11.37 -0.48
N LEU A 48 -4.60 11.96 0.38
CA LEU A 48 -4.81 12.02 1.84
C LEU A 48 -4.97 10.64 2.50
N VAL A 49 -4.39 9.60 1.89
CA VAL A 49 -4.36 8.24 2.44
C VAL A 49 -2.98 7.96 3.01
N ARG A 50 -2.91 7.67 4.32
CA ARG A 50 -1.68 7.28 4.99
C ARG A 50 -1.40 5.80 4.76
N VAL A 51 -0.43 5.50 3.91
CA VAL A 51 -0.01 4.13 3.60
C VAL A 51 1.18 3.72 4.47
N HIS A 52 1.01 2.71 5.31
CA HIS A 52 2.09 2.06 6.04
C HIS A 52 2.64 0.89 5.22
N LEU A 53 3.90 0.95 4.80
CA LEU A 53 4.53 -0.15 4.07
C LEU A 53 5.07 -1.20 5.04
N GLU A 54 4.60 -2.43 4.91
CA GLU A 54 5.09 -3.60 5.62
C GLU A 54 5.68 -4.60 4.61
N GLY A 55 6.90 -5.07 4.90
CA GLY A 55 7.58 -6.07 4.08
C GLY A 55 7.23 -7.47 4.56
N ASP A 56 6.56 -8.26 3.73
CA ASP A 56 6.11 -9.61 4.03
C ASP A 56 6.66 -10.59 2.98
N ALA A 57 7.54 -11.50 3.40
CA ALA A 57 8.18 -12.47 2.50
C ALA A 57 7.22 -13.54 2.00
N ASP A 58 6.07 -13.72 2.64
CA ASP A 58 5.02 -14.63 2.21
C ASP A 58 4.14 -14.03 1.09
N VAL A 59 4.24 -12.71 0.86
CA VAL A 59 3.59 -12.03 -0.27
C VAL A 59 4.47 -12.16 -1.52
N PRO A 60 3.95 -12.74 -2.62
CA PRO A 60 4.69 -12.83 -3.87
C PRO A 60 5.15 -11.44 -4.39
N PRO A 61 6.32 -11.33 -5.05
CA PRO A 61 6.86 -10.04 -5.50
C PRO A 61 6.02 -9.25 -6.52
N HIS A 62 5.01 -9.88 -7.11
CA HIS A 62 4.14 -9.30 -8.13
C HIS A 62 2.71 -9.04 -7.62
N THR A 63 2.46 -9.23 -6.32
CA THR A 63 1.17 -8.98 -5.68
C THR A 63 1.33 -8.09 -4.45
N PHE A 64 0.21 -7.68 -3.89
CA PHE A 64 0.14 -6.91 -2.65
C PHE A 64 -1.09 -7.31 -1.87
N ARG A 65 -1.06 -7.09 -0.55
CA ARG A 65 -2.23 -7.23 0.31
C ARG A 65 -2.43 -5.96 1.10
N VAL A 66 -3.68 -5.64 1.41
CA VAL A 66 -3.99 -4.48 2.22
C VAL A 66 -4.60 -4.92 3.54
N ALA A 67 -4.08 -4.41 4.64
CA ALA A 67 -4.64 -4.60 5.96
C ALA A 67 -5.14 -3.26 6.50
N ASP A 68 -6.16 -3.32 7.36
CA ASP A 68 -6.63 -2.13 8.07
C ASP A 68 -5.52 -1.61 9.00
N ALA A 69 -5.30 -0.29 9.02
CA ALA A 69 -4.22 0.30 9.80
C ALA A 69 -4.45 0.25 11.32
N GLN A 70 -5.69 0.07 11.78
CA GLN A 70 -6.04 0.00 13.20
C GLN A 70 -6.10 -1.44 13.70
N SER A 71 -6.75 -2.34 12.95
CA SER A 71 -6.89 -3.73 13.38
C SER A 71 -5.76 -4.65 12.91
N GLY A 72 -5.03 -4.28 11.85
CA GLY A 72 -4.01 -5.15 11.25
C GLY A 72 -4.59 -6.37 10.52
N GLU A 73 -5.91 -6.47 10.47
CA GLU A 73 -6.65 -7.53 9.79
C GLU A 73 -6.61 -7.30 8.28
N PRO A 74 -6.47 -8.37 7.46
CA PRO A 74 -6.55 -8.24 6.02
C PRO A 74 -7.92 -7.71 5.61
N LEU A 75 -7.93 -6.71 4.74
CA LEU A 75 -9.18 -6.20 4.19
C LEU A 75 -9.73 -7.22 3.20
N PRO A 76 -11.04 -7.52 3.24
CA PRO A 76 -11.67 -8.49 2.34
C PRO A 76 -11.64 -8.03 0.87
N GLU A 77 -11.43 -6.73 0.64
CA GLU A 77 -11.25 -6.10 -0.68
C GLU A 77 -9.78 -6.08 -1.15
N SER A 78 -8.90 -6.84 -0.47
CA SER A 78 -7.52 -7.04 -0.92
C SER A 78 -7.46 -7.95 -2.15
N PRO A 79 -6.69 -7.57 -3.18
CA PRO A 79 -6.46 -8.42 -4.35
C PRO A 79 -5.58 -9.65 -4.05
#